data_AF-A0ABC8V180-F1
#
_entry.id   AF-A0ABC8V180-F1
#
_cell.length_a   1.000
_cell.length_b   1.000
_cell.length_c   1.000
_cell.angle_alpha   90.00
_cell.angle_beta   90.00
_cell.angle_gamma   90.00
#
_symmetry.space_group_name_H-M   'P 1'
#
loop_
_entity.id
_entity.type
_entity.pdbx_description
1 polymer ?
#
loop_
_entity_poly.entity_id
_entity_poly.type
_entity_poly.pdbx_seq_one_letter_code
_entity_poly.pdbx_strand_id
1 'polypeptide(L)'
;MLHDRRDLSGQRSCRPTQVLGLKREKNSLFVLMDRFFKYCWTDEEVKVAAGSPGCRIVMHPLKLNSSYATVKGSTRTRSPDGEPLATSYHSKFLGTVDYLWYSHGLLPTRVLETVTIDVLSKTGGLPCKKLGSDHLALVSEFAFMPGTKEDNKISAITTLATLSALASPPPEEDDDSFV
;
A
#
# COMPACT_ATOMS: atom_id res chain seq x y z
N MET A 1 -7.26 2.08 -26.45
CA MET A 1 -8.30 2.56 -25.51
C MET A 1 -7.75 3.73 -24.72
N LEU A 2 -8.51 4.82 -24.65
CA LEU A 2 -8.10 6.11 -24.08
C LEU A 2 -8.52 6.14 -22.60
N HIS A 3 -7.78 5.44 -21.74
CA HIS A 3 -8.09 5.40 -20.31
C HIS A 3 -7.59 6.67 -19.62
N ASP A 4 -8.45 7.68 -19.53
CA ASP A 4 -8.21 8.83 -18.67
C ASP A 4 -8.36 8.44 -17.20
N ARG A 5 -7.24 8.01 -16.60
CA ARG A 5 -7.13 7.57 -15.21
C ARG A 5 -6.83 8.69 -14.22
N ARG A 6 -6.98 9.96 -14.63
CA ARG A 6 -6.80 11.14 -13.75
C ARG A 6 -7.71 11.13 -12.52
N ASP A 7 -8.73 10.27 -12.51
CA ASP A 7 -9.79 10.23 -11.50
C ASP A 7 -9.72 9.03 -10.56
N LEU A 8 -8.73 8.14 -10.72
CA LEU A 8 -8.58 6.95 -9.87
C LEU A 8 -8.26 7.26 -8.40
N SER A 9 -7.67 8.42 -8.10
CA SER A 9 -7.26 8.75 -6.73
C SER A 9 -8.44 9.08 -5.80
N GLY A 10 -9.66 9.24 -6.31
CA GLY A 10 -10.84 9.58 -5.49
C GLY A 10 -10.77 10.96 -4.80
N GLN A 11 -9.74 11.78 -5.09
CA GLN A 11 -9.43 13.04 -4.40
C GLN A 11 -10.25 14.26 -4.86
N ARG A 12 -11.24 14.08 -5.75
CA ARG A 12 -12.01 15.19 -6.33
C ARG A 12 -12.95 15.92 -5.37
N SER A 13 -13.29 15.34 -4.21
CA SER A 13 -14.37 15.85 -3.33
C SER A 13 -13.97 16.00 -1.86
N CYS A 14 -12.67 16.10 -1.55
CA CYS A 14 -12.25 16.34 -0.18
C CYS A 14 -12.31 17.85 0.10
N ARG A 15 -13.42 18.30 0.70
CA ARG A 15 -13.51 19.65 1.26
C ARG A 15 -12.74 19.66 2.59
N PRO A 16 -11.77 20.57 2.80
CA PRO A 16 -10.99 20.63 4.05
C PRO A 16 -11.86 20.66 5.32
N THR A 17 -13.05 21.24 5.24
CA THR A 17 -14.03 21.31 6.33
C THR A 17 -14.61 19.96 6.76
N GLN A 18 -14.64 18.95 5.88
CA GLN A 18 -15.12 17.59 6.18
C GLN A 18 -14.03 16.74 6.87
N VAL A 19 -12.77 16.99 6.54
CA VAL A 19 -11.60 16.30 7.15
C VAL A 19 -11.31 16.85 8.55
N LEU A 20 -11.63 18.14 8.81
CA LEU A 20 -11.42 18.82 10.09
C LEU A 20 -12.66 18.84 11.02
N GLY A 21 -13.71 18.08 10.71
CA GLY A 21 -14.80 17.82 11.67
C GLY A 21 -15.75 18.99 11.95
N LEU A 22 -16.08 19.84 10.96
CA LEU A 22 -17.15 20.83 11.09
C LEU A 22 -18.29 20.53 10.10
N LYS A 23 -19.37 19.98 10.66
CA LYS A 23 -20.72 19.77 10.08
C LYS A 23 -20.98 18.39 9.44
N ARG A 24 -21.65 17.53 10.21
CA ARG A 24 -22.27 16.27 9.80
C ARG A 24 -23.53 16.56 8.97
N GLU A 25 -23.40 16.66 7.64
CA GLU A 25 -24.57 16.67 6.76
C GLU A 25 -24.89 15.25 6.27
N LYS A 26 -26.18 14.90 6.36
CA LYS A 26 -26.77 13.58 6.06
C LYS A 26 -26.66 13.16 4.58
N ASN A 27 -26.03 13.98 3.73
CA ASN A 27 -25.77 13.71 2.31
C ASN A 27 -24.54 12.79 2.09
N SER A 28 -23.84 12.39 3.17
CA SER A 28 -22.64 11.55 3.14
C SER A 28 -22.85 10.16 2.52
N LEU A 29 -24.05 9.57 2.61
CA LEU A 29 -24.28 8.19 2.14
C LEU A 29 -24.43 8.08 0.62
N PHE A 30 -25.12 9.05 -0.02
CA PHE A 30 -25.35 9.03 -1.46
C PHE A 30 -24.09 9.39 -2.27
N VAL A 31 -23.25 10.29 -1.75
CA VAL A 31 -21.94 10.65 -2.37
C VAL A 31 -20.93 9.51 -2.26
N LEU A 32 -21.00 8.69 -1.22
CA LEU A 32 -20.17 7.48 -1.08
C LEU A 32 -20.60 6.41 -2.08
N MET A 33 -21.91 6.14 -2.19
CA MET A 33 -22.44 5.13 -3.12
C MET A 33 -22.12 5.44 -4.60
N ASP A 34 -22.30 6.69 -5.04
CA ASP A 34 -21.96 7.10 -6.42
C ASP A 34 -20.45 6.97 -6.72
N ARG A 35 -19.60 7.15 -5.71
CA ARG A 35 -18.15 6.96 -5.80
C ARG A 35 -17.75 5.48 -5.88
N PHE A 36 -18.49 4.58 -5.25
CA PHE A 36 -18.21 3.14 -5.29
C PHE A 36 -18.56 2.50 -6.64
N PHE A 37 -19.66 2.91 -7.27
CA PHE A 37 -20.12 2.26 -8.52
C PHE A 37 -19.49 2.81 -9.80
N LYS A 38 -18.84 3.98 -9.75
CA LYS A 38 -18.28 4.64 -10.94
C LYS A 38 -16.87 4.15 -11.33
N TYR A 39 -16.18 3.45 -10.43
CA TYR A 39 -14.78 3.01 -10.64
C TYR A 39 -14.62 1.49 -10.45
N CYS A 40 -15.63 0.72 -10.86
CA CYS A 40 -15.53 -0.73 -10.89
C CYS A 40 -14.59 -1.16 -12.03
N TRP A 41 -13.73 -2.12 -11.74
CA TRP A 41 -12.88 -2.76 -12.74
C TRP A 41 -13.75 -3.64 -13.64
N THR A 42 -13.48 -3.65 -14.95
CA THR A 42 -14.13 -4.62 -15.85
C THR A 42 -13.59 -6.03 -15.59
N ASP A 43 -14.33 -7.06 -15.99
CA ASP A 43 -13.87 -8.44 -15.83
C ASP A 43 -12.55 -8.70 -16.58
N GLU A 44 -12.31 -7.99 -17.69
CA GLU A 44 -11.03 -7.99 -18.42
C GLU A 44 -9.92 -7.34 -17.61
N GLU A 45 -10.17 -6.18 -16.96
CA GLU A 45 -9.18 -5.53 -16.10
C GLU A 45 -8.84 -6.39 -14.88
N VAL A 46 -9.84 -7.03 -14.28
CA VAL A 46 -9.65 -7.99 -13.18
C VAL A 46 -8.83 -9.18 -13.67
N LYS A 47 -9.15 -9.75 -14.84
CA LYS A 47 -8.39 -10.85 -15.45
C LYS A 47 -6.94 -10.46 -15.71
N VAL A 48 -6.69 -9.25 -16.23
CA VAL A 48 -5.33 -8.75 -16.50
C VAL A 48 -4.55 -8.57 -15.20
N ALA A 49 -5.15 -7.99 -14.16
CA ALA A 49 -4.47 -7.81 -12.87
C ALA A 49 -4.28 -9.11 -12.09
N ALA A 50 -5.22 -10.05 -12.16
CA ALA A 50 -5.16 -11.34 -11.46
C ALA A 50 -4.39 -12.42 -12.25
N GLY A 51 -4.09 -12.17 -13.53
CA GLY A 51 -3.36 -13.10 -14.41
C GLY A 51 -4.16 -14.34 -14.85
N SER A 52 -5.41 -14.49 -14.43
CA SER A 52 -6.26 -15.64 -14.76
C SER A 52 -7.76 -15.27 -14.78
N PRO A 53 -8.55 -15.84 -15.71
CA PRO A 53 -9.99 -15.56 -15.77
C PRO A 53 -10.71 -16.12 -14.54
N GLY A 54 -11.61 -15.34 -13.96
CA GLY A 54 -12.43 -15.74 -12.81
C GLY A 54 -11.71 -15.69 -11.45
N CYS A 55 -10.40 -15.41 -11.42
CA CYS A 55 -9.68 -15.22 -10.17
C CYS A 55 -9.91 -13.80 -9.62
N ARG A 56 -10.49 -13.71 -8.43
CA ARG A 56 -10.73 -12.45 -7.70
C ARG A 56 -9.78 -12.25 -6.52
N ILE A 57 -8.83 -13.15 -6.35
CA ILE A 57 -7.89 -13.18 -5.22
C ILE A 57 -6.48 -13.02 -5.79
N VAL A 58 -5.81 -11.93 -5.43
CA VAL A 58 -4.39 -11.73 -5.75
C VAL A 58 -3.57 -12.13 -4.54
N MET A 59 -2.62 -13.04 -4.74
CA MET A 59 -1.71 -13.48 -3.70
C MET A 59 -0.27 -13.08 -4.04
N HIS A 60 0.53 -12.80 -3.01
CA HIS A 60 1.97 -12.62 -3.15
C HIS A 60 2.72 -13.53 -2.18
N PRO A 61 3.93 -14.02 -2.52
CA PRO A 61 4.70 -14.89 -1.64
C PRO A 61 5.44 -14.13 -0.52
N LEU A 62 5.52 -12.79 -0.62
CA LEU A 62 6.27 -11.97 0.32
C LEU A 62 5.60 -11.94 1.70
N LYS A 63 6.34 -12.27 2.75
CA LYS A 63 5.88 -12.15 4.15
C LYS A 63 6.23 -10.76 4.67
N LEU A 64 5.46 -9.75 4.25
CA LEU A 64 5.72 -8.34 4.57
C LEU A 64 5.10 -7.96 5.92
N ASN A 65 5.86 -7.21 6.71
CA ASN A 65 5.39 -6.53 7.91
C ASN A 65 5.74 -5.04 7.82
N SER A 66 4.95 -4.17 8.44
CA SER A 66 5.31 -2.76 8.52
C SER A 66 6.29 -2.54 9.66
N SER A 67 7.38 -1.83 9.37
CA SER A 67 8.36 -1.41 10.37
C SER A 67 7.74 -0.55 11.47
N TYR A 68 6.84 0.35 11.09
CA TYR A 68 6.17 1.27 12.00
C TYR A 68 5.14 0.59 12.89
N ALA A 69 4.37 -0.37 12.36
CA ALA A 69 3.47 -1.20 13.17
C ALA A 69 4.23 -2.12 14.16
N THR A 70 5.44 -2.55 13.78
CA THR A 70 6.23 -3.49 14.58
C THR A 70 6.91 -2.82 15.77
N VAL A 71 7.46 -1.62 15.58
CA VAL A 71 8.16 -0.89 16.65
C VAL A 71 7.15 -0.11 17.49
N LYS A 72 7.18 -0.30 18.81
CA LYS A 72 6.28 0.41 19.73
C LYS A 72 6.50 1.93 19.62
N GLY A 73 5.45 2.64 19.22
CA GLY A 73 5.44 4.10 19.15
C GLY A 73 4.56 4.75 20.21
N SER A 74 4.42 6.08 20.10
CA SER A 74 3.58 6.88 20.99
C SER A 74 2.11 6.88 20.57
N THR A 75 1.18 6.74 21.51
CA THR A 75 -0.27 6.82 21.23
C THR A 75 -0.73 8.18 20.72
N ARG A 76 0.13 9.22 20.79
CA ARG A 76 -0.17 10.56 20.26
C ARG A 76 0.11 10.71 18.76
N THR A 77 0.91 9.80 18.20
CA THR A 77 1.40 9.85 16.81
C THR A 77 1.05 8.57 16.05
N ARG A 78 0.64 7.51 16.75
CA ARG A 78 0.28 6.20 16.18
C ARG A 78 -1.22 5.88 16.24
N SER A 79 -1.69 5.16 15.23
CA SER A 79 -2.99 4.50 15.22
C SER A 79 -3.00 3.25 16.13
N PRO A 80 -4.16 2.63 16.39
CA PRO A 80 -4.23 1.35 17.09
C PRO A 80 -3.42 0.23 16.43
N ASP A 81 -3.23 0.30 15.11
CA ASP A 81 -2.44 -0.67 14.33
C ASP A 81 -0.92 -0.37 14.36
N GLY A 82 -0.52 0.69 15.08
CA GLY A 82 0.89 1.10 15.25
C GLY A 82 1.43 1.99 14.12
N GLU A 83 0.68 2.20 13.05
CA GLU A 83 1.06 3.11 11.96
C GLU A 83 1.03 4.58 12.37
N PRO A 84 1.79 5.49 11.72
CA PRO A 84 1.58 6.93 11.89
C PRO A 84 0.10 7.32 11.69
N LEU A 85 -0.36 8.34 12.42
CA LEU A 85 -1.68 8.93 12.18
C LEU A 85 -1.75 9.70 10.85
N ALA A 86 -0.62 10.26 10.41
CA ALA A 86 -0.48 10.89 9.11
C ALA A 86 0.96 10.80 8.59
N THR A 87 1.08 10.56 7.30
CA THR A 87 2.33 10.68 6.52
C THR A 87 2.19 11.73 5.42
N SER A 88 0.97 12.13 5.06
CA SER A 88 0.69 13.24 4.16
C SER A 88 -0.32 14.19 4.78
N TYR A 89 -0.11 15.50 4.60
CA TYR A 89 -1.03 16.53 5.07
C TYR A 89 -1.09 17.73 4.14
N HIS A 90 -2.22 17.93 3.47
CA HIS A 90 -2.49 19.11 2.67
C HIS A 90 -3.98 19.48 2.72
N SER A 91 -4.38 20.50 1.97
CA SER A 91 -5.75 21.06 2.00
C SER A 91 -6.88 20.09 1.68
N LYS A 92 -6.57 18.91 1.11
CA LYS A 92 -7.56 17.89 0.71
C LYS A 92 -7.36 16.54 1.39
N PHE A 93 -6.28 16.35 2.14
CA PHE A 93 -5.98 15.04 2.71
C PHE A 93 -5.15 15.16 3.97
N LEU A 94 -5.47 14.34 4.96
CA LEU A 94 -4.68 14.12 6.16
C LEU A 94 -4.78 12.63 6.47
N GLY A 95 -3.67 11.92 6.41
CA GLY A 95 -3.66 10.49 6.67
C GLY A 95 -2.38 9.81 6.25
N THR A 96 -2.38 8.48 6.38
CA THR A 96 -1.22 7.63 6.12
C THR A 96 -1.35 6.94 4.78
N VAL A 97 -0.39 7.22 3.90
CA VAL A 97 -0.29 6.67 2.53
C VAL A 97 1.11 6.18 2.19
N ASP A 98 2.08 6.44 3.07
CA ASP A 98 3.47 6.03 2.93
C ASP A 98 3.74 4.91 3.94
N TYR A 99 4.49 3.89 3.52
CA TYR A 99 4.75 2.70 4.32
C TYR A 99 6.18 2.21 4.09
N LEU A 100 6.80 1.65 5.14
CA LEU A 100 8.08 0.97 5.06
C LEU A 100 7.89 -0.50 5.46
N TRP A 101 7.79 -1.36 4.45
CA TRP A 101 7.62 -2.81 4.59
C TRP A 101 8.97 -3.51 4.67
N TYR A 102 9.05 -4.57 5.47
CA TYR A 102 10.22 -5.44 5.54
C TYR A 102 9.81 -6.91 5.56
N SER A 103 10.72 -7.79 5.17
CA SER A 103 10.54 -9.24 5.18
C SER A 103 11.40 -9.91 6.26
N HIS A 104 11.30 -11.24 6.36
CA HIS A 104 12.19 -12.05 7.18
C HIS A 104 13.68 -11.72 6.94
N GLY A 105 14.50 -11.94 7.97
CA GLY A 105 15.93 -11.61 7.95
C GLY A 105 16.25 -10.17 8.39
N LEU A 106 15.25 -9.30 8.48
CA LEU A 106 15.38 -7.95 9.02
C LEU A 106 14.50 -7.80 10.27
N LEU A 107 15.00 -7.06 11.26
CA LEU A 107 14.26 -6.68 12.46
C LEU A 107 14.32 -5.15 12.60
N PRO A 108 13.18 -4.43 12.52
CA PRO A 108 13.18 -2.99 12.79
C PRO A 108 13.47 -2.77 14.28
N THR A 109 14.54 -2.04 14.58
CA THR A 109 14.97 -1.77 15.96
C THR A 109 14.40 -0.45 16.47
N ARG A 110 14.30 0.55 15.58
CA ARG A 110 13.84 1.91 15.88
C ARG A 110 13.16 2.53 14.67
N VAL A 111 12.24 3.45 14.91
CA VAL A 111 11.63 4.28 13.87
C VAL A 111 11.66 5.75 14.29
N LEU A 112 11.73 6.65 13.30
CA LEU A 112 11.54 8.08 13.54
C LEU A 112 10.04 8.34 13.73
N GLU A 113 9.67 8.90 14.87
CA GLU A 113 8.30 9.31 15.16
C GLU A 113 7.83 10.44 14.24
N THR A 114 6.56 10.40 13.85
CA THR A 114 5.95 11.49 13.06
C THR A 114 5.50 12.63 13.95
N VAL A 115 5.24 13.78 13.32
CA VAL A 115 4.73 14.96 14.01
C VAL A 115 3.29 14.71 14.45
N THR A 116 2.93 15.14 15.66
CA THR A 116 1.55 15.00 16.16
C THR A 116 0.57 15.82 15.32
N ILE A 117 -0.69 15.37 15.26
CA ILE A 117 -1.75 16.05 14.50
C ILE A 117 -1.98 17.49 15.00
N ASP A 118 -1.81 17.74 16.30
CA ASP A 118 -1.96 19.09 16.88
C ASP A 118 -0.86 20.06 16.43
N VAL A 119 0.35 19.56 16.13
CA VAL A 119 1.44 20.37 15.60
C VAL A 119 1.32 20.51 14.09
N LEU A 120 0.95 19.45 13.38
CA LEU A 120 0.69 19.49 11.95
C LEU A 120 -0.42 20.48 11.61
N SER A 121 -1.56 20.41 12.29
CA SER A 121 -2.69 21.33 12.03
C SER A 121 -2.32 22.81 12.21
N LYS A 122 -1.37 23.14 13.09
CA LYS A 122 -0.86 24.52 13.27
C LYS A 122 -0.07 25.03 12.06
N THR A 123 0.43 24.16 11.18
CA THR A 123 1.10 24.60 9.94
C THR A 123 0.11 25.04 8.87
N GLY A 124 -1.18 24.70 9.00
CA GLY A 124 -2.21 24.98 7.99
C GLY A 124 -2.15 24.10 6.74
N GLY A 125 -1.35 23.02 6.80
CA GLY A 125 -1.04 22.15 5.67
C GLY A 125 0.46 22.10 5.39
N LEU A 126 0.85 21.14 4.56
CA LEU A 126 2.17 21.03 3.96
C LEU A 126 2.05 21.11 2.42
N PRO A 127 3.11 21.55 1.71
CA PRO A 127 4.35 22.12 2.24
C PRO A 127 4.12 23.46 2.96
N CYS A 128 5.07 23.84 3.81
CA CYS A 128 5.06 25.13 4.51
C CYS A 128 6.48 25.72 4.54
N LYS A 129 6.65 26.93 5.10
CA LYS A 129 7.96 27.62 5.15
C LYS A 129 9.10 26.79 5.76
N LYS A 130 8.78 25.82 6.64
CA LYS A 130 9.75 24.95 7.32
C LYS A 130 9.92 23.58 6.66
N LEU A 131 8.96 23.13 5.86
CA LEU A 131 8.88 21.78 5.30
C LEU A 131 8.50 21.88 3.83
N GLY A 132 9.43 21.53 2.94
CA GLY A 132 9.25 21.68 1.49
C GLY A 132 8.40 20.59 0.81
N SER A 133 8.03 19.53 1.54
CA SER A 133 7.16 18.45 1.05
C SER A 133 5.84 18.44 1.80
N ASP A 134 4.78 18.00 1.13
CA ASP A 134 3.48 17.65 1.72
C ASP A 134 3.46 16.30 2.46
N HIS A 135 4.53 15.51 2.32
CA HIS A 135 4.74 14.25 3.01
C HIS A 135 5.79 14.37 4.12
N LEU A 136 5.60 13.57 5.17
CA LEU A 136 6.55 13.38 6.26
C LEU A 136 7.46 12.20 5.94
N ALA A 137 8.76 12.39 6.13
CA ALA A 137 9.73 11.33 5.93
C ALA A 137 9.51 10.18 6.92
N LEU A 138 9.50 8.95 6.39
CA LEU A 138 9.57 7.73 7.18
C LEU A 138 11.01 7.26 7.25
N VAL A 139 11.45 6.88 8.45
CA VAL A 139 12.81 6.38 8.69
C VAL A 139 12.73 5.23 9.69
N SER A 140 13.34 4.11 9.33
CA SER A 140 13.44 2.93 10.19
C SER A 140 14.89 2.45 10.22
N GLU A 141 15.37 2.10 11.41
CA GLU A 141 16.62 1.38 11.63
C GLU A 141 16.32 -0.12 11.62
N PHE A 142 17.15 -0.90 10.94
CA PHE A 142 17.01 -2.35 10.86
C PHE A 142 18.30 -3.04 11.31
N ALA A 143 18.14 -4.16 12.01
CA ALA A 143 19.20 -5.12 12.26
C ALA A 143 18.98 -6.38 11.42
N PHE A 144 20.06 -6.98 10.93
CA PHE A 144 20.01 -8.30 10.30
C PHE A 144 19.81 -9.37 11.37
N MET A 145 18.83 -10.24 11.17
CA MET A 145 18.66 -11.41 12.03
C MET A 145 19.69 -12.48 11.64
N PRO A 146 20.32 -13.17 12.62
CA PRO A 146 21.15 -14.33 12.33
C PRO A 146 20.30 -15.36 11.58
N GLY A 147 20.77 -15.80 10.41
CA GLY A 147 20.05 -16.80 9.62
C GLY A 147 19.82 -18.05 10.45
N THR A 148 18.58 -18.51 10.56
CA THR A 148 18.35 -19.86 11.07
C THR A 148 18.77 -20.82 9.96
N LYS A 149 19.42 -21.94 10.31
CA LYS A 149 19.94 -22.91 9.31
C LYS A 149 18.84 -23.47 8.38
N GLU A 150 17.57 -23.24 8.69
CA GLU A 150 16.42 -23.65 7.88
C GLU A 150 16.15 -22.69 6.70
N ASP A 151 16.46 -21.41 6.83
CA ASP A 151 16.22 -20.39 5.79
C ASP A 151 17.12 -20.61 4.57
N ASN A 152 18.36 -21.09 4.80
CA ASN A 152 19.29 -21.48 3.74
C ASN A 152 18.80 -22.70 2.94
N LYS A 153 17.98 -23.57 3.55
CA LYS A 153 17.44 -24.76 2.91
C LYS A 153 16.23 -24.40 2.04
N ILE A 154 15.32 -23.56 2.56
CA ILE A 154 14.13 -23.09 1.82
C ILE A 154 14.54 -22.22 0.64
N SER A 155 15.51 -21.32 0.81
CA SER A 155 16.03 -20.49 -0.28
C SER A 155 16.63 -21.34 -1.41
N ALA A 156 17.43 -22.37 -1.07
CA ALA A 156 17.99 -23.29 -2.06
C ALA A 156 16.93 -24.12 -2.81
N ILE A 157 15.87 -24.57 -2.12
CA ILE A 157 14.78 -25.34 -2.73
C ILE A 157 13.93 -24.45 -3.65
N THR A 158 13.65 -23.21 -3.25
CA THR A 158 12.91 -22.25 -4.09
C THR A 158 13.70 -21.91 -5.36
N THR A 159 15.00 -21.65 -5.27
CA THR A 159 15.84 -21.38 -6.45
C THR A 159 15.86 -22.58 -7.41
N LEU A 160 15.95 -23.81 -6.89
CA LEU A 160 15.92 -25.02 -7.73
C LEU A 160 14.57 -25.23 -8.41
N ALA A 161 13.46 -25.00 -7.70
CA ALA A 161 12.11 -25.13 -8.25
C ALA A 161 11.81 -24.07 -9.32
N THR A 162 12.28 -22.84 -9.13
CA THR A 162 12.14 -21.77 -10.15
C THR A 162 12.96 -22.08 -11.40
N LEU A 163 14.21 -22.56 -11.26
CA LEU A 163 15.03 -22.98 -12.39
C LEU A 163 14.43 -24.17 -13.15
N SER A 164 13.82 -25.13 -12.43
CA SER A 164 13.14 -26.27 -13.07
C SER A 164 11.87 -25.86 -13.80
N ALA A 165 11.13 -24.86 -13.33
CA ALA A 165 9.93 -24.35 -14.00
C ALA A 165 10.25 -23.56 -15.27
N LEU A 166 11.45 -22.97 -15.37
CA LEU A 166 11.96 -22.30 -16.57
C LEU A 166 12.54 -23.27 -17.62
N ALA A 167 12.81 -24.53 -17.24
CA ALA A 167 13.41 -25.55 -18.11
C ALA A 167 12.39 -26.47 -18.80
N SER A 168 11.09 -26.34 -18.49
CA SER A 168 10.05 -27.10 -19.17
C SER A 168 9.70 -26.43 -20.52
N PRO A 169 9.87 -27.14 -21.66
CA PRO A 169 9.46 -26.59 -22.95
C PRO A 169 7.93 -26.44 -23.01
N PRO A 170 7.41 -25.46 -23.76
CA PRO A 170 5.96 -25.31 -23.93
C PRO A 170 5.38 -26.56 -24.61
N PRO A 171 4.12 -26.92 -24.32
CA PRO A 171 3.46 -28.03 -24.99
C PRO A 171 3.36 -27.74 -26.49
N GLU A 172 3.74 -28.72 -27.31
CA GLU A 172 3.57 -28.67 -28.76
C GLU A 172 2.07 -28.50 -29.09
N GLU A 173 1.76 -27.50 -29.91
CA GLU A 173 0.44 -27.39 -30.52
C GLU A 173 0.35 -28.46 -31.62
N ASP A 174 -0.50 -29.46 -31.40
CA ASP A 174 -0.89 -30.42 -32.42
C ASP A 174 -1.63 -29.68 -33.55
N ASP A 175 -0.92 -29.47 -34.65
CA ASP A 175 -1.46 -28.97 -35.92
C ASP A 175 -2.30 -30.07 -36.57
N ASP A 176 -3.57 -30.14 -36.18
CA ASP A 176 -4.53 -31.08 -36.77
C ASP A 176 -5.00 -30.55 -38.13
N SER A 177 -4.10 -30.62 -39.11
CA SER A 177 -4.41 -30.46 -40.53
C SER A 177 -4.94 -31.79 -41.07
N PHE A 178 -6.24 -31.91 -41.31
CA PHE A 178 -6.77 -32.91 -42.23
C PHE A 178 -7.88 -32.30 -43.11
N VAL A 179 -7.52 -32.21 -44.39
CA VAL A 179 -8.28 -32.25 -45.66
C VAL A 179 -9.80 -32.18 -45.59
#